data_AF-A0A964YJY3-F1
#
_entry.id   AF-A0A964YJY3-F1
#
_cell.length_a   1.000
_cell.length_b   1.000
_cell.length_c   1.000
_cell.angle_alpha   90.00
_cell.angle_beta   90.00
_cell.angle_gamma   90.00
#
_symmetry.space_group_name_H-M   'P 1'
#
loop_
_entity.id
_entity.type
_entity.pdbx_description
1 polymer ?
#
loop_
_entity_poly.entity_id
_entity_poly.type
_entity_poly.pdbx_seq_one_letter_code
_entity_poly.pdbx_strand_id
1 'polypeptide(L)'
;KLPASEAEAKGNIIRSSKHPNDSYFKGWKSTDDKILWNIEVESDGLFEVQVYYACTEKNVGSEIEMQFNGASISNKIQTANNAPVMGMEHDKVLREESYVKDFKPMKLGKINLKKGKGTLELYSKHLNTPDDLECNLITLRRISE
;
A
#
# COMPACT_ATOMS: atom_id res chain seq x y z
N LYS A 1 -2.69 -4.59 11.30
CA LYS A 1 -2.19 -4.75 9.91
C LYS A 1 -3.38 -4.53 8.99
N LEU A 2 -3.19 -3.93 7.83
CA LEU A 2 -4.25 -3.59 6.88
C LEU A 2 -3.85 -4.17 5.50
N PRO A 3 -4.18 -5.44 5.23
CA PRO A 3 -3.78 -6.12 4.01
C PRO A 3 -4.57 -5.61 2.80
N ALA A 4 -4.01 -5.75 1.60
CA ALA A 4 -4.71 -5.41 0.36
C ALA A 4 -6.03 -6.19 0.19
N SER A 5 -6.13 -7.41 0.74
CA SER A 5 -7.34 -8.24 0.71
C SER A 5 -8.57 -7.59 1.33
N GLU A 6 -8.38 -6.64 2.25
CA GLU A 6 -9.45 -5.91 2.95
C GLU A 6 -9.64 -4.48 2.41
N ALA A 7 -8.86 -4.09 1.40
CA ALA A 7 -8.92 -2.75 0.83
C ALA A 7 -9.74 -2.70 -0.46
N GLU A 8 -10.16 -1.49 -0.82
CA GLU A 8 -10.77 -1.17 -2.11
C GLU A 8 -9.84 -0.24 -2.90
N ALA A 9 -9.80 -0.38 -4.22
CA ALA A 9 -9.07 0.50 -5.11
C ALA A 9 -10.01 1.52 -5.76
N LYS A 10 -9.53 2.74 -5.97
CA LYS A 10 -10.18 3.79 -6.77
C LYS A 10 -9.24 4.29 -7.87
N GLY A 11 -9.84 4.77 -8.95
CA GLY A 11 -9.11 5.27 -10.12
C GLY A 11 -8.62 4.14 -11.02
N ASN A 12 -7.35 4.20 -11.41
CA ASN A 12 -6.71 3.27 -12.34
C ASN A 12 -6.16 2.01 -11.66
N ILE A 13 -6.09 2.02 -10.32
CA ILE A 13 -5.53 0.90 -9.56
C ILE A 13 -6.38 -0.35 -9.75
N ILE A 14 -5.70 -1.45 -10.03
CA ILE A 14 -6.30 -2.78 -10.14
C ILE A 14 -5.67 -3.73 -9.14
N ARG A 15 -6.46 -4.71 -8.71
CA ARG A 15 -5.99 -5.84 -7.90
C ARG A 15 -5.28 -6.86 -8.79
N SER A 16 -4.21 -7.48 -8.29
CA SER A 16 -3.42 -8.48 -9.02
C SER A 16 -4.17 -9.76 -9.36
N SER A 17 -5.21 -10.12 -8.58
CA SER A 17 -6.06 -11.30 -8.79
C SER A 17 -7.51 -10.98 -8.45
N LYS A 18 -8.44 -11.74 -9.03
CA LYS A 18 -9.86 -11.74 -8.62
C LYS A 18 -10.05 -12.28 -7.20
N HIS A 19 -9.14 -13.15 -6.75
CA HIS A 19 -9.14 -13.69 -5.40
C HIS A 19 -8.41 -12.72 -4.46
N PRO A 20 -9.04 -12.25 -3.37
CA PRO A 20 -8.42 -11.23 -2.51
C PRO A 20 -7.19 -11.73 -1.75
N ASN A 21 -7.13 -13.02 -1.44
CA ASN A 21 -6.03 -13.63 -0.69
C ASN A 21 -4.73 -13.57 -1.50
N ASP A 22 -3.64 -13.19 -0.84
CA ASP A 22 -2.31 -12.97 -1.42
C ASP A 22 -2.26 -11.97 -2.59
N SER A 23 -3.31 -11.16 -2.74
CA SER A 23 -3.36 -10.11 -3.76
C SER A 23 -2.63 -8.84 -3.33
N TYR A 24 -2.29 -8.02 -4.32
CA TYR A 24 -1.72 -6.69 -4.15
C TYR A 24 -2.34 -5.74 -5.17
N PHE A 25 -2.08 -4.45 -5.00
CA PHE A 25 -2.54 -3.40 -5.90
C PHE A 25 -1.41 -2.91 -6.80
N LYS A 26 -1.74 -2.69 -8.07
CA LYS A 26 -0.86 -2.18 -9.12
C LYS A 26 -1.63 -1.22 -10.04
N GLY A 27 -0.95 -0.63 -11.02
CA GLY A 27 -1.61 0.22 -12.02
C GLY A 27 -1.87 1.65 -11.54
N TRP A 28 -1.02 2.15 -10.64
CA TRP A 28 -0.99 3.55 -10.25
C TRP A 28 -0.56 4.41 -11.43
N LYS A 29 -1.38 5.36 -11.87
CA LYS A 29 -1.12 6.22 -13.03
C LYS A 29 -1.16 7.70 -12.71
N SER A 30 -1.85 8.09 -11.64
CA SER A 30 -2.11 9.48 -11.31
C SER A 30 -2.20 9.69 -9.79
N THR A 31 -2.17 10.96 -9.38
CA THR A 31 -2.35 11.37 -7.98
C THR A 31 -3.78 11.23 -7.47
N ASP A 32 -4.75 10.97 -8.37
CA ASP A 32 -6.15 10.73 -8.02
C ASP A 32 -6.42 9.26 -7.66
N ASP A 33 -5.45 8.38 -7.92
CA ASP A 33 -5.54 6.96 -7.62
C ASP A 33 -5.36 6.71 -6.12
N LYS A 34 -6.21 5.86 -5.53
CA LYS A 34 -6.22 5.61 -4.09
C LYS A 34 -6.48 4.15 -3.74
N ILE A 35 -5.90 3.71 -2.63
CA ILE A 35 -6.31 2.49 -1.93
C ILE A 35 -6.98 2.89 -0.62
N LEU A 36 -8.11 2.26 -0.32
CA LEU A 36 -8.98 2.61 0.80
C LEU A 36 -9.19 1.43 1.74
N TRP A 37 -9.06 1.68 3.04
CA TRP A 37 -9.43 0.74 4.09
C TRP A 37 -10.44 1.37 5.03
N ASN A 38 -11.58 0.71 5.27
CA ASN A 38 -12.50 1.11 6.33
C ASN A 38 -12.01 0.53 7.66
N ILE A 39 -11.55 1.40 8.57
CA ILE A 39 -10.92 0.97 9.83
C ILE A 39 -11.58 1.65 11.04
N GLU A 40 -11.35 1.06 12.20
CA GLU A 40 -11.62 1.66 13.49
C GLU A 40 -10.33 1.75 14.30
N VAL A 41 -9.97 2.96 14.71
CA VAL A 41 -8.90 3.19 15.68
C VAL A 41 -9.53 3.08 17.06
N GLU A 42 -9.11 2.08 17.85
CA GLU A 42 -9.74 1.77 19.15
C GLU A 42 -9.40 2.78 20.25
N SER A 43 -8.27 3.48 20.12
CA SER A 43 -7.75 4.43 21.10
C SER A 43 -6.86 5.49 20.45
N ASP A 44 -6.89 6.71 21.01
CA ASP A 44 -5.97 7.78 20.65
C ASP A 44 -4.52 7.34 20.83
N GLY A 45 -3.62 7.78 19.95
CA GLY A 45 -2.20 7.61 20.19
C GLY A 45 -1.31 7.95 19.00
N LEU A 46 -0.01 7.81 19.23
CA LEU A 46 1.01 7.90 18.18
C LEU A 46 1.22 6.53 17.57
N PHE A 47 1.11 6.45 16.25
CA PHE A 47 1.30 5.22 15.46
C PHE A 47 2.51 5.35 14.55
N GLU A 48 3.35 4.34 14.51
CA GLU A 48 4.32 4.15 13.44
C GLU A 48 3.66 3.45 12.25
N VAL A 49 3.84 4.04 11.07
CA VAL A 49 3.26 3.57 9.81
C VAL A 49 4.34 3.01 8.90
N GLN A 50 4.10 1.81 8.37
CA GLN A 50 4.89 1.26 7.27
C GLN A 50 3.99 0.87 6.11
N VAL A 51 4.50 1.08 4.89
CA VAL A 51 3.87 0.67 3.63
C VAL A 51 4.75 -0.41 3.02
N TYR A 52 4.17 -1.54 2.68
CA TYR A 52 4.85 -2.62 1.98
C TYR A 52 4.61 -2.45 0.49
N TYR A 53 5.70 -2.18 -0.23
CA TYR A 53 5.65 -1.73 -1.61
C TYR A 53 6.72 -2.41 -2.46
N ALA A 54 6.53 -2.24 -3.76
CA ALA A 54 7.50 -2.61 -4.77
C ALA A 54 7.45 -1.62 -5.93
N CYS A 55 8.61 -1.29 -6.48
CA CYS A 55 8.76 -0.42 -7.65
C CYS A 55 10.16 -0.56 -8.24
N THR A 56 10.36 -0.14 -9.48
CA THR A 56 11.71 -0.01 -10.05
C THR A 56 12.37 1.31 -9.60
N GLU A 57 13.63 1.51 -10.00
CA GLU A 57 14.36 2.78 -9.79
C GLU A 57 13.61 3.99 -10.36
N LYS A 58 12.72 3.78 -11.33
CA LYS A 58 11.93 4.85 -11.97
C LYS A 58 10.99 5.58 -11.00
N ASN A 59 10.58 4.93 -9.91
CA ASN A 59 9.73 5.53 -8.89
C ASN A 59 10.45 5.91 -7.60
N VAL A 60 11.77 5.73 -7.51
CA VAL A 60 12.55 6.32 -6.42
C VAL A 60 12.41 7.85 -6.48
N GLY A 61 12.04 8.45 -5.35
CA GLY A 61 11.72 9.87 -5.24
C GLY A 61 10.22 10.21 -5.28
N SER A 62 9.36 9.27 -5.71
CA SER A 62 7.90 9.42 -5.62
C SER A 62 7.46 9.56 -4.18
N GLU A 63 6.42 10.35 -3.93
CA GLU A 63 5.88 10.62 -2.60
C GLU A 63 4.56 9.88 -2.38
N ILE A 64 4.51 9.07 -1.32
CA ILE A 64 3.31 8.36 -0.87
C ILE A 64 2.77 9.09 0.36
N GLU A 65 1.45 9.20 0.46
CA GLU A 65 0.74 9.73 1.61
C GLU A 65 -0.33 8.77 2.11
N MET A 66 -0.46 8.71 3.43
CA MET A 66 -1.58 8.09 4.12
C MET A 66 -2.38 9.17 4.86
N GLN A 67 -3.70 9.14 4.73
CA GLN A 67 -4.62 10.04 5.43
C GLN A 67 -5.72 9.27 6.15
N PHE A 68 -6.10 9.74 7.34
CA PHE A 68 -7.21 9.20 8.11
C PHE A 68 -7.82 10.29 9.00
N ASN A 69 -9.13 10.54 8.87
CA ASN A 69 -9.89 11.49 9.71
C ASN A 69 -9.19 12.85 9.92
N GLY A 70 -8.62 13.42 8.86
CA GLY A 70 -7.94 14.72 8.88
C GLY A 70 -6.46 14.69 9.30
N ALA A 71 -5.96 13.59 9.86
CA ALA A 71 -4.54 13.37 10.07
C ALA A 71 -3.90 12.83 8.78
N SER A 72 -2.69 13.28 8.42
CA SER A 72 -1.95 12.72 7.31
C SER A 72 -0.46 12.59 7.58
N ILE A 73 0.18 11.72 6.80
CA ILE A 73 1.63 11.52 6.82
C ILE A 73 2.12 11.11 5.44
N SER A 74 3.21 11.71 4.98
CA SER A 74 3.83 11.39 3.70
C SER A 74 5.33 11.14 3.85
N ASN A 75 5.87 10.36 2.91
CA ASN A 75 7.30 10.17 2.75
C ASN A 75 7.63 9.78 1.31
N LYS A 76 8.90 9.95 0.93
CA LYS A 76 9.41 9.58 -0.39
C LYS A 76 9.94 8.15 -0.40
N ILE A 77 9.74 7.47 -1.52
CA ILE A 77 10.40 6.20 -1.82
C ILE A 77 11.90 6.45 -1.96
N GLN A 78 12.71 5.81 -1.11
CA GLN A 78 14.16 6.01 -1.08
C GLN A 78 14.94 4.88 -1.77
N THR A 79 14.33 3.72 -1.99
CA THR A 79 15.03 2.53 -2.46
C THR A 79 14.12 1.75 -3.38
N ALA A 80 14.58 1.39 -4.57
CA ALA A 80 13.80 0.53 -5.43
C ALA A 80 13.63 -0.86 -4.79
N ASN A 81 12.49 -1.48 -5.05
CA ASN A 81 12.24 -2.86 -4.71
C ASN A 81 11.55 -3.55 -5.88
N ASN A 82 12.32 -3.85 -6.93
CA ASN A 82 11.82 -4.56 -8.09
C ASN A 82 11.84 -6.08 -7.85
N ALA A 83 11.08 -6.54 -6.86
CA ALA A 83 11.00 -7.97 -6.59
C ALA A 83 10.35 -8.70 -7.79
N PRO A 84 10.93 -9.82 -8.27
CA PRO A 84 10.30 -10.60 -9.33
C PRO A 84 9.01 -11.23 -8.81
N VAL A 85 8.06 -11.43 -9.72
CA VAL A 85 6.88 -12.26 -9.45
C VAL A 85 7.33 -13.72 -9.40
N MET A 86 6.96 -14.43 -8.35
CA MET A 86 7.36 -15.82 -8.07
C MET A 86 6.15 -16.77 -8.03
N GLY A 87 6.40 -18.06 -8.27
CA GLY A 87 5.41 -19.13 -8.19
C GLY A 87 4.88 -19.60 -9.56
N MET A 88 5.24 -18.93 -10.65
CA MET A 88 4.91 -19.37 -12.02
C MET A 88 5.66 -20.64 -12.41
N GLU A 89 6.87 -20.83 -11.89
CA GLU A 89 7.77 -21.95 -12.15
C GLU A 89 7.23 -23.31 -11.70
N HIS A 90 6.17 -23.32 -10.87
CA HIS A 90 5.53 -24.52 -10.37
C HIS A 90 4.17 -24.82 -11.04
N ASP A 91 3.71 -23.93 -11.92
CA ASP A 91 2.41 -24.03 -12.56
C ASP A 91 2.46 -25.02 -13.74
N LYS A 92 1.61 -26.06 -13.68
CA LYS A 92 1.38 -26.98 -14.80
C LYS A 92 0.30 -26.47 -15.77
N VAL A 93 -0.50 -25.51 -15.32
CA VAL A 93 -1.57 -24.80 -16.05
C VAL A 93 -1.60 -23.35 -15.58
N LEU A 94 -2.06 -22.42 -16.41
CA LEU A 94 -2.20 -21.00 -16.04
C LEU A 94 -3.13 -20.87 -14.82
N ARG A 95 -2.67 -20.21 -13.76
CA ARG A 95 -3.43 -20.06 -12.52
C ARG A 95 -4.29 -18.79 -12.50
N GLU A 96 -5.34 -18.80 -11.70
CA GLU A 96 -6.21 -17.64 -11.48
C GLU A 96 -5.91 -16.89 -10.16
N GLU A 97 -5.18 -17.51 -9.24
CA GLU A 97 -4.72 -16.92 -7.98
C GLU A 97 -3.55 -15.93 -8.17
N SER A 98 -3.31 -15.07 -7.17
CA SER A 98 -2.21 -14.10 -7.23
C SER A 98 -0.85 -14.80 -7.10
N TYR A 99 0.10 -14.40 -7.93
CA TYR A 99 1.51 -14.73 -7.73
C TYR A 99 2.09 -13.93 -6.57
N VAL A 100 3.14 -14.46 -5.94
CA VAL A 100 3.76 -13.86 -4.75
C VAL A 100 4.93 -12.97 -5.16
N LYS A 101 5.11 -11.87 -4.45
CA LYS A 101 6.23 -10.95 -4.63
C LYS A 101 6.77 -10.53 -3.27
N ASP A 102 8.09 -10.34 -3.17
CA ASP A 102 8.74 -9.91 -1.92
C ASP A 102 8.58 -8.39 -1.72
N PHE A 103 7.44 -7.99 -1.16
CA PHE A 103 7.19 -6.60 -0.80
C PHE A 103 8.02 -6.20 0.41
N LYS A 104 8.77 -5.09 0.30
CA LYS A 104 9.61 -4.58 1.38
C LYS A 104 8.92 -3.44 2.11
N PRO A 105 9.10 -3.34 3.44
CA PRO A 105 8.56 -2.23 4.21
C PRO A 105 9.35 -0.95 3.92
N MET A 106 8.64 0.14 3.64
CA MET A 106 9.14 1.50 3.80
C MET A 106 8.47 2.12 5.02
N LYS A 107 9.26 2.81 5.84
CA LYS A 107 8.73 3.62 6.94
C LYS A 107 8.14 4.91 6.38
N LEU A 108 6.82 5.04 6.47
CA LEU A 108 6.12 6.27 6.11
C LEU A 108 6.29 7.33 7.21
N GLY A 109 6.35 6.90 8.48
CA GLY A 109 6.74 7.75 9.61
C GLY A 109 5.88 7.52 10.84
N LYS A 110 5.64 8.58 11.63
CA LYS A 110 4.78 8.54 12.83
C LYS A 110 3.62 9.52 12.71
N ILE A 111 2.41 9.08 13.02
CA ILE A 111 1.17 9.87 12.91
C ILE A 111 0.34 9.75 14.18
N ASN A 112 -0.24 10.86 14.62
CA ASN A 112 -1.22 10.85 15.71
C ASN A 112 -2.59 10.50 15.15
N LEU A 113 -3.19 9.41 15.63
CA LEU A 113 -4.54 9.00 15.26
C LEU A 113 -5.48 9.18 16.45
N LYS A 114 -6.69 9.63 16.17
CA LYS A 114 -7.78 9.73 17.15
C LYS A 114 -8.65 8.48 17.07
N LYS A 115 -9.18 8.06 18.22
CA LYS A 115 -10.18 7.01 18.31
C LYS A 115 -11.36 7.35 17.40
N GLY A 116 -11.80 6.36 16.62
CA GLY A 116 -12.96 6.52 15.76
C GLY A 116 -12.91 5.65 14.53
N LYS A 117 -14.06 5.61 13.84
CA LYS A 117 -14.24 4.94 12.56
C LYS A 117 -13.94 5.91 11.42
N GLY A 118 -13.47 5.39 10.30
CA GLY A 118 -13.28 6.18 9.10
C GLY A 118 -12.68 5.38 7.95
N THR A 119 -12.50 6.05 6.83
CA THR A 119 -11.77 5.50 5.68
C THR A 119 -10.33 6.01 5.72
N LEU A 120 -9.38 5.08 5.83
CA LEU A 120 -7.97 5.35 5.65
C LEU A 120 -7.68 5.32 4.15
N GLU A 121 -7.05 6.38 3.65
CA GLU A 121 -6.66 6.52 2.26
C GLU A 121 -5.15 6.43 2.13
N LEU A 122 -4.65 5.63 1.19
CA LEU A 122 -3.27 5.66 0.73
C LEU A 122 -3.26 6.14 -0.72
N TYR A 123 -2.45 7.15 -1.02
CA TYR A 123 -2.31 7.69 -2.37
C TYR A 123 -0.91 8.21 -2.64
N SER A 124 -0.62 8.54 -3.90
CA SER A 124 0.63 9.21 -4.26
C SER A 124 0.39 10.71 -4.40
N LYS A 125 1.14 11.52 -3.66
CA LYS A 125 1.18 12.99 -3.84
C LYS A 125 1.96 13.38 -5.08
N HIS A 126 2.97 12.57 -5.41
CA HIS A 126 3.82 12.75 -6.57
C HIS A 126 4.29 11.39 -7.06
N LEU A 127 3.94 11.04 -8.29
CA LEU A 127 4.30 9.78 -8.93
C LEU A 127 5.26 10.06 -10.09
N ASN A 128 6.49 9.54 -10.01
CA ASN A 128 7.50 9.79 -11.04
C ASN A 128 7.18 9.03 -12.33
N THR A 129 6.70 7.79 -12.22
CA THR A 129 6.42 6.92 -13.37
C THR A 129 5.13 6.11 -13.14
N PRO A 130 4.18 6.16 -14.09
CA PRO A 130 2.96 5.36 -14.01
C PRO A 130 3.24 3.86 -14.18
N ASP A 131 2.31 3.03 -13.71
CA ASP A 131 2.26 1.57 -13.84
C ASP A 131 3.46 0.81 -13.25
N ASP A 132 4.19 1.40 -12.31
CA ASP A 132 5.39 0.79 -11.72
C ASP A 132 5.31 0.62 -10.19
N LEU A 133 4.54 1.46 -9.49
CA LEU A 133 4.31 1.31 -8.04
C LEU A 133 3.29 0.21 -7.75
N GLU A 134 3.61 -0.64 -6.79
CA GLU A 134 2.74 -1.69 -6.27
C GLU A 134 2.71 -1.67 -4.74
N CYS A 135 1.59 -2.06 -4.13
CA CYS A 135 1.39 -2.07 -2.67
C CYS A 135 0.53 -3.26 -2.23
N ASN A 136 0.92 -3.96 -1.16
CA ASN A 136 0.16 -5.10 -0.64
C ASN A 136 -0.32 -4.97 0.82
N LEU A 137 0.27 -4.08 1.62
CA LEU A 137 0.01 -4.04 3.06
C LEU A 137 0.41 -2.69 3.67
N ILE A 138 -0.42 -2.19 4.58
CA ILE A 138 -0.05 -1.15 5.54
C ILE A 138 0.02 -1.74 6.95
N THR A 139 1.00 -1.31 7.74
CA THR A 139 1.03 -1.59 9.17
C THR A 139 0.92 -0.30 9.97
N LEU A 140 0.05 -0.33 10.98
CA LEU A 140 -0.08 0.70 12.00
C LEU A 140 0.31 0.06 13.32
N ARG A 141 1.36 0.56 13.96
CA ARG A 141 1.82 0.09 15.27
C ARG A 141 1.76 1.24 16.26
N ARG A 142 0.87 1.16 17.25
CA ARG A 142 0.81 2.14 18.33
C ARG A 142 2.14 2.11 19.11
N ILE A 143 2.73 3.26 19.35
CA ILE A 143 4.02 3.41 20.04
C ILE A 143 3.94 4.29 21.29
N SER A 144 2.89 5.10 21.44
CA SER A 144 2.55 5.78 22.69
C SER A 144 1.06 6.11 22.74
N GLU A 145 0.60 6.51 23.93
CA GLU A 145 -0.64 7.27 24.11
C GLU A 145 -0.53 8.68 23.53
#